data_AF-A0A931XN91-F1
#
_entry.id   AF-A0A931XN91-F1
#
_cell.length_a   1.000
_cell.length_b   1.000
_cell.length_c   1.000
_cell.angle_alpha   90.00
_cell.angle_beta   90.00
_cell.angle_gamma   90.00
#
_symmetry.space_group_name_H-M   'P 1'
#
loop_
_entity.id
_entity.type
_entity.pdbx_description
1 polymer ?
#
loop_
_entity_poly.entity_id
_entity_poly.type
_entity_poly.pdbx_seq_one_letter_code
_entity_poly.pdbx_strand_id
1 'polypeptide(L)'
;MTKAMYVYIMVNSRPTLYTGVTNDLIRRVYEHKNEMVSGFTKKYHLHKLLYYEKLEGQLQAIIREKQIKDMNRSDKLEMIKKSNPLFEDLYSNIVDSGQARMTKPTNIILGIRRKPETPESDKKDSGQALDPDLRARMTGGAGNE
;
A
#
# COMPACT_ATOMS: atom_id res chain seq x y z
N MET A 1 34.31 -7.64 -1.54
CA MET A 1 33.39 -7.76 -0.39
C MET A 1 32.06 -8.30 -0.89
N THR A 2 31.53 -9.34 -0.26
CA THR A 2 30.19 -9.89 -0.57
C THR A 2 29.12 -8.96 0.00
N LYS A 3 28.17 -8.53 -0.85
CA LYS A 3 27.06 -7.69 -0.40
C LYS A 3 26.04 -8.54 0.36
N ALA A 4 25.61 -8.08 1.53
CA ALA A 4 24.53 -8.74 2.26
C ALA A 4 23.25 -8.77 1.41
N MET A 5 22.58 -9.91 1.44
CA MET A 5 21.31 -10.15 0.76
C MET A 5 20.29 -10.65 1.75
N TYR A 6 19.02 -10.48 1.42
CA TYR A 6 17.90 -10.89 2.25
C TYR A 6 16.95 -11.76 1.44
N VAL A 7 16.54 -12.89 2.00
CA VAL A 7 15.34 -13.61 1.56
C VAL A 7 14.21 -13.24 2.51
N TYR A 8 13.01 -13.04 1.98
CA TYR A 8 11.86 -12.61 2.78
C TYR A 8 10.57 -13.27 2.31
N ILE A 9 9.60 -13.36 3.24
CA ILE A 9 8.25 -13.87 2.98
C ILE A 9 7.23 -12.81 3.36
N MET A 10 6.41 -12.43 2.38
CA MET A 10 5.24 -11.56 2.57
C MET A 10 3.93 -12.31 2.40
N VAL A 11 2.89 -11.81 3.06
CA VAL A 11 1.56 -12.43 3.11
C VAL A 11 0.45 -11.37 3.19
N ASN A 12 -0.77 -11.76 2.85
CA ASN A 12 -2.00 -10.99 3.05
C ASN A 12 -2.89 -11.62 4.14
N SER A 13 -4.14 -11.17 4.27
CA SER A 13 -5.15 -11.79 5.12
C SER A 13 -5.63 -13.17 4.63
N ARG A 14 -5.15 -13.61 3.47
CA ARG A 14 -5.49 -14.86 2.79
C ARG A 14 -4.28 -15.83 2.83
N PRO A 15 -4.43 -17.08 2.37
CA PRO A 15 -3.34 -18.04 2.40
C PRO A 15 -2.17 -17.74 1.43
N THR A 16 -2.08 -16.57 0.79
CA THR A 16 -1.07 -16.32 -0.26
C THR A 16 0.27 -15.92 0.35
N LEU A 17 1.31 -16.71 0.08
CA LEU A 17 2.69 -16.41 0.46
C LEU A 17 3.48 -15.97 -0.76
N TYR A 18 4.31 -14.94 -0.61
CA TYR A 18 5.27 -14.50 -1.61
C TYR A 18 6.67 -14.55 -1.02
N THR A 19 7.57 -15.26 -1.69
CA THR A 19 8.99 -15.33 -1.34
C THR A 19 9.79 -14.55 -2.38
N GLY A 20 10.70 -13.71 -1.92
CA GLY A 20 11.61 -12.98 -2.81
C GLY A 20 12.97 -12.72 -2.15
N VAL A 21 13.88 -12.17 -2.96
CA VAL A 21 15.22 -11.76 -2.53
C VAL A 21 15.47 -10.28 -2.81
N THR A 22 16.25 -9.62 -1.96
CA THR A 22 16.63 -8.21 -2.12
C THR A 22 17.93 -7.90 -1.38
N ASN A 23 18.66 -6.88 -1.81
CA ASN A 23 19.79 -6.32 -1.06
C ASN A 23 19.36 -5.18 -0.11
N ASP A 24 18.10 -4.77 -0.17
CA ASP A 24 17.49 -3.72 0.63
C ASP A 24 16.08 -4.16 1.02
N LEU A 25 15.96 -4.69 2.23
CA LEU A 25 14.72 -5.26 2.75
C LEU A 25 13.69 -4.18 3.06
N ILE A 26 14.10 -3.11 3.75
CA ILE A 26 13.21 -2.04 4.21
C ILE A 26 12.55 -1.36 3.00
N ARG A 27 13.35 -0.99 1.99
CA ARG A 27 12.83 -0.34 0.78
C ARG A 27 11.86 -1.25 0.03
N ARG A 28 12.21 -2.53 -0.17
CA ARG A 28 11.39 -3.47 -0.94
C ARG A 28 10.06 -3.79 -0.24
N VAL A 29 10.09 -3.97 1.08
CA VAL A 29 8.86 -4.19 1.85
C VAL A 29 8.00 -2.93 1.84
N TYR A 30 8.59 -1.74 1.98
CA TYR A 30 7.86 -0.47 1.83
C TYR A 30 7.20 -0.32 0.46
N GLU A 31 7.91 -0.65 -0.63
CA GLU A 31 7.39 -0.69 -2.01
C GLU A 31 6.15 -1.58 -2.15
N HIS A 32 6.18 -2.78 -1.55
CA HIS A 32 5.05 -3.72 -1.59
C HIS A 32 3.89 -3.31 -0.67
N LYS A 33 4.18 -2.79 0.52
CA LYS A 33 3.16 -2.31 1.47
C LYS A 33 2.35 -1.15 0.92
N ASN A 34 2.97 -0.25 0.17
CA ASN A 34 2.30 0.91 -0.44
C ASN A 34 1.97 0.70 -1.93
N GLU A 35 2.06 -0.54 -2.44
CA GLU A 35 1.65 -0.90 -3.80
C GLU A 35 2.29 -0.06 -4.92
N MET A 36 3.52 0.41 -4.67
CA MET A 36 4.25 1.29 -5.57
C MET A 36 4.77 0.55 -6.81
N VAL A 37 4.89 -0.78 -6.72
CA VAL A 37 5.34 -1.63 -7.82
C VAL A 37 4.17 -2.49 -8.29
N SER A 38 3.84 -2.41 -9.58
CA SER A 38 2.89 -3.31 -10.21
C SER A 38 3.42 -4.74 -10.23
N GLY A 39 2.59 -5.72 -9.88
CA GLY A 39 2.98 -7.13 -9.90
C GLY A 39 2.14 -8.01 -8.99
N PHE A 40 2.65 -9.20 -8.69
CA PHE A 40 1.96 -10.20 -7.87
C PHE A 40 1.62 -9.68 -6.47
N THR A 41 2.56 -9.01 -5.81
CA THR A 41 2.37 -8.46 -4.46
C THR A 41 1.26 -7.42 -4.41
N LYS A 42 1.15 -6.56 -5.43
CA LYS A 42 0.04 -5.61 -5.59
C LYS A 42 -1.28 -6.32 -5.91
N LYS A 43 -1.29 -7.27 -6.84
CA LYS A 43 -2.49 -8.03 -7.21
C LYS A 43 -3.14 -8.75 -6.03
N TYR A 44 -2.32 -9.21 -5.08
CA TYR A 44 -2.77 -9.97 -3.92
C TYR A 44 -2.69 -9.18 -2.60
N HIS A 45 -2.41 -7.88 -2.62
CA HIS A 45 -2.38 -7.05 -1.41
C HIS A 45 -1.48 -7.61 -0.29
N LEU A 46 -0.27 -8.05 -0.67
CA LEU A 46 0.69 -8.65 0.26
C LEU A 46 1.39 -7.55 1.04
N HIS A 47 0.93 -7.30 2.27
CA HIS A 47 1.36 -6.14 3.07
C HIS A 47 2.04 -6.49 4.40
N LYS A 48 2.07 -7.77 4.80
CA LYS A 48 2.70 -8.17 6.06
C LYS A 48 4.00 -8.91 5.80
N LEU A 49 5.07 -8.52 6.48
CA LEU A 49 6.35 -9.22 6.47
C LEU A 49 6.37 -10.22 7.63
N LEU A 50 6.34 -11.52 7.34
CA LEU A 50 6.34 -12.55 8.39
C LEU A 50 7.70 -13.16 8.68
N TYR A 51 8.60 -13.13 7.69
CA TYR A 51 9.91 -13.77 7.79
C TYR A 51 10.92 -13.01 6.93
N TYR A 52 12.14 -12.91 7.43
CA TYR A 52 13.29 -12.55 6.64
C TYR A 52 14.55 -13.23 7.19
N GLU A 53 15.55 -13.42 6.32
CA GLU A 53 16.84 -14.02 6.65
C GLU A 53 17.93 -13.24 5.92
N LYS A 54 18.99 -12.86 6.65
CA LYS A 54 20.16 -12.17 6.09
C LYS A 54 21.22 -13.19 5.71
N LEU A 55 21.78 -13.07 4.51
CA LEU A 55 22.73 -14.00 3.91
C LEU A 55 23.94 -13.26 3.33
N GLU A 56 25.05 -13.98 3.22
CA GLU A 56 26.31 -13.44 2.72
C GLU A 56 26.43 -13.67 1.22
N GLY A 57 25.84 -12.75 0.44
CA GLY A 57 25.96 -12.72 -1.01
C GLY A 57 24.75 -13.27 -1.76
N GLN A 58 24.76 -13.02 -3.07
CA GLN A 58 23.65 -13.31 -3.96
C GLN A 58 23.41 -14.80 -4.17
N LEU A 59 24.47 -15.60 -4.27
CA LEU A 59 24.35 -17.03 -4.52
C LEU A 59 23.65 -17.74 -3.36
N GLN A 60 24.04 -17.44 -2.12
CA GLN A 60 23.39 -17.99 -0.93
C GLN A 60 21.91 -17.60 -0.88
N ALA A 61 21.58 -16.34 -1.19
CA ALA A 61 20.19 -15.87 -1.26
C ALA A 61 19.36 -16.61 -2.31
N ILE A 62 19.89 -16.84 -3.51
CA ILE A 62 19.19 -17.59 -4.56
C ILE A 62 18.98 -19.05 -4.16
N ILE A 63 19.99 -19.70 -3.57
CA ILE A 63 19.87 -21.08 -3.08
C ILE A 63 18.79 -21.16 -2.00
N ARG A 64 18.83 -20.24 -1.02
CA ARG A 64 17.86 -20.20 0.07
C ARG A 64 16.44 -19.91 -0.42
N GLU A 65 16.29 -19.00 -1.39
CA GLU A 65 15.00 -18.71 -2.02
C GLU A 65 14.41 -19.96 -2.69
N LYS A 66 15.23 -20.73 -3.43
CA LYS A 66 14.80 -22.00 -4.04
C LYS A 66 14.37 -23.01 -2.99
N GLN A 67 15.20 -23.22 -1.96
CA GLN A 67 14.85 -24.12 -0.85
C GLN A 67 13.52 -23.76 -0.21
N ILE A 68 13.30 -22.46 0.07
CA ILE A 68 12.03 -22.01 0.62
C ILE A 68 10.90 -22.22 -0.39
N LYS A 69 11.08 -21.94 -1.67
CA LYS A 69 10.05 -22.14 -2.69
C LYS A 69 9.63 -23.61 -2.80
N ASP A 70 10.59 -24.54 -2.71
CA ASP A 70 10.39 -25.99 -2.82
C ASP A 70 9.72 -26.62 -1.57
N MET A 71 9.77 -25.95 -0.42
CA MET A 71 9.06 -26.41 0.79
C MET A 71 7.56 -26.49 0.57
N ASN A 72 6.93 -27.51 1.17
CA ASN A 72 5.48 -27.58 1.24
C ASN A 72 4.94 -26.45 2.15
N ARG A 73 3.62 -26.26 2.13
CA ARG A 73 2.98 -25.17 2.89
C ARG A 73 3.15 -25.33 4.40
N SER A 74 3.04 -26.55 4.92
CA SER A 74 3.14 -26.83 6.36
C SER A 74 4.54 -26.51 6.88
N ASP A 75 5.58 -26.94 6.15
CA ASP A 75 6.98 -26.69 6.51
C ASP A 75 7.29 -25.19 6.52
N LYS A 76 6.77 -24.43 5.54
CA LYS A 76 6.89 -22.97 5.51
C LYS A 76 6.26 -22.33 6.75
N LEU A 77 5.07 -22.77 7.12
CA LEU A 77 4.37 -22.25 8.30
C LEU A 77 5.09 -22.61 9.60
N GLU A 78 5.63 -23.83 9.71
CA GLU A 78 6.42 -24.24 10.86
C GLU A 78 7.73 -23.43 10.96
N MET A 79 8.42 -23.22 9.85
CA MET A 79 9.62 -22.37 9.79
C MET A 79 9.31 -20.95 10.23
N ILE A 80 8.22 -20.35 9.72
CA ILE A 80 7.77 -19.01 10.13
C ILE A 80 7.41 -19.01 11.62
N LYS A 81 6.67 -20.02 12.10
CA LYS A 81 6.24 -20.11 13.50
C LYS A 81 7.42 -20.24 14.46
N LYS A 82 8.53 -20.87 14.04
CA LYS A 82 9.76 -20.98 14.83
C LYS A 82 10.42 -19.62 15.08
N SER A 83 10.40 -18.70 14.10
CA SER A 83 11.01 -17.37 14.25
C SER A 83 10.02 -16.27 14.66
N ASN A 84 8.75 -16.42 14.30
CA ASN A 84 7.67 -15.47 14.55
C ASN A 84 6.40 -16.22 15.01
N PRO A 85 6.35 -16.68 16.27
CA PRO A 85 5.25 -17.50 16.79
C PRO A 85 3.89 -16.79 16.76
N LEU A 86 3.90 -15.46 16.85
CA LEU A 86 2.71 -14.60 16.89
C LEU A 86 2.25 -14.15 15.51
N PHE A 87 2.99 -14.50 14.45
CA PHE A 87 2.72 -14.05 13.08
C PHE A 87 2.57 -12.52 12.96
N GLU A 88 3.39 -11.79 13.72
CA GLU A 88 3.40 -10.33 13.70
C GLU A 88 4.08 -9.79 12.45
N ASP A 89 3.72 -8.57 12.07
CA ASP A 89 4.40 -7.88 10.99
C ASP A 89 5.77 -7.38 11.44
N LEU A 90 6.82 -8.08 11.01
CA LEU A 90 8.20 -7.77 11.38
C LEU A 90 8.70 -6.45 10.80
N TYR A 91 7.95 -5.82 9.89
CA TYR A 91 8.34 -4.56 9.27
C TYR A 91 8.52 -3.44 10.30
N SER A 92 7.64 -3.33 11.30
CA SER A 92 7.76 -2.30 12.34
C SER A 92 9.06 -2.47 13.12
N ASN A 93 9.36 -3.72 13.52
CA ASN A 93 10.54 -4.05 14.31
C ASN A 93 11.86 -3.68 13.59
N ILE A 94 11.94 -3.89 12.27
CA ILE A 94 13.14 -3.55 11.48
C ILE A 94 13.29 -2.06 11.19
N VAL A 95 12.19 -1.30 11.19
CA VAL A 95 12.23 0.17 11.04
C VAL A 95 12.58 0.83 12.37
N ASP A 96 12.04 0.32 13.47
CA ASP A 96 12.24 0.86 14.82
C ASP A 96 13.65 0.57 15.36
N SER A 97 14.20 -0.61 15.09
CA SER A 97 15.60 -0.94 15.39
C SER A 97 16.63 -0.14 14.57
N GLY A 98 16.16 0.62 13.57
CA GLY A 98 16.96 1.45 12.67
C GLY A 98 16.94 2.96 12.95
N GLN A 99 16.52 3.43 14.13
CA GLN A 99 16.44 4.87 14.41
C GLN A 99 17.81 5.57 14.53
N ALA A 100 18.38 5.95 13.37
CA ALA A 100 19.11 7.20 13.14
C ALA A 100 19.45 7.33 11.63
N ARG A 101 18.43 7.70 10.82
CA ARG A 101 18.49 8.47 9.55
C ARG A 101 17.23 8.21 8.73
N MET A 102 16.10 8.70 9.23
CA MET A 102 15.12 9.27 8.31
C MET A 102 15.78 10.49 7.64
N THR A 103 16.51 10.29 6.54
CA THR A 103 16.29 11.26 5.47
C THR A 103 14.90 10.93 4.97
N LYS A 104 13.94 11.82 5.25
CA LYS A 104 12.68 11.89 4.49
C LYS A 104 13.04 11.59 3.03
N PRO A 105 12.33 10.72 2.30
CA PRO A 105 12.56 10.62 0.87
C PRO A 105 12.27 12.00 0.28
N THR A 106 13.34 12.77 0.06
CA THR A 106 13.33 14.01 -0.68
C THR A 106 12.79 13.65 -2.04
N ASN A 107 11.60 14.17 -2.32
CA ASN A 107 10.96 14.26 -3.62
C ASN A 107 11.91 14.02 -4.81
N ILE A 108 11.92 12.79 -5.32
CA ILE A 108 11.99 12.58 -6.76
C ILE A 108 10.56 12.29 -7.18
N ILE A 109 9.79 13.37 -7.30
CA ILE A 109 8.47 13.38 -7.91
C ILE A 109 8.68 13.05 -9.40
N LEU A 110 8.54 11.77 -9.75
CA LEU A 110 8.25 11.39 -11.12
C LEU A 110 6.74 11.60 -11.35
N GLY A 111 6.39 12.79 -11.81
CA GLY A 111 5.39 13.00 -12.85
C GLY A 111 3.99 12.37 -12.70
N ILE A 112 3.33 12.47 -11.54
CA ILE A 112 1.87 12.30 -11.49
C ILE A 112 1.27 13.56 -10.87
N ARG A 113 0.81 14.47 -11.75
CA ARG A 113 -0.08 15.57 -11.37
C ARG A 113 -1.35 14.98 -10.74
N ARG A 114 -1.49 15.06 -9.42
CA ARG A 114 -2.82 14.98 -8.80
C ARG A 114 -3.55 16.29 -9.12
N LYS A 115 -4.71 16.21 -9.76
CA LYS A 115 -5.67 17.33 -9.79
C LYS A 115 -6.06 17.65 -8.33
N PRO A 116 -6.09 18.92 -7.90
CA PRO A 116 -6.65 19.26 -6.60
C PRO A 116 -8.16 19.13 -6.65
N GLU A 117 -8.73 18.37 -5.71
CA GLU A 117 -10.15 18.43 -5.37
C GLU A 117 -10.40 19.77 -4.67
N THR A 118 -11.33 20.55 -5.21
CA THR A 118 -11.75 21.83 -4.62
C THR A 118 -12.70 21.57 -3.44
N PRO A 119 -12.43 22.13 -2.25
CA PRO A 119 -13.39 22.17 -1.16
C PRO A 119 -14.22 23.45 -1.30
N GLU A 120 -15.47 23.35 -1.74
CA GLU A 120 -16.41 24.47 -1.61
C GLU A 120 -17.15 24.34 -0.27
N SER A 121 -16.72 25.21 0.65
CA SER A 121 -17.35 25.51 1.93
C SER A 121 -18.51 26.49 1.76
N ASP A 122 -19.58 26.23 2.50
CA ASP A 122 -20.64 27.17 2.86
C ASP A 122 -20.19 28.63 3.04
N LYS A 123 -20.87 29.57 2.37
CA LYS A 123 -21.21 30.90 2.90
C LYS A 123 -22.55 31.41 2.33
N LYS A 124 -23.44 31.79 3.25
CA LYS A 124 -24.51 32.80 3.13
C LYS A 124 -23.96 34.06 2.40
N ASP A 125 -24.71 34.86 1.66
CA ASP A 125 -25.89 35.61 2.12
C ASP A 125 -26.51 36.40 0.95
N SER A 126 -27.80 36.71 1.07
CA SER A 126 -28.50 37.92 0.58
C SER A 126 -28.58 38.27 -0.93
N GLY A 127 -29.82 38.51 -1.41
CA GLY A 127 -30.08 39.51 -2.47
C GLY A 127 -31.07 39.09 -3.56
N GLN A 128 -32.28 39.63 -3.50
CA GLN A 128 -33.38 39.45 -4.46
C GLN A 128 -33.07 39.95 -5.88
N ALA A 129 -33.57 39.26 -6.90
CA ALA A 129 -34.20 39.86 -8.09
C ALA A 129 -35.07 38.82 -8.81
N LEU A 130 -36.23 39.28 -9.28
CA LEU A 130 -37.39 38.51 -9.71
C LEU A 130 -37.28 38.00 -11.16
N ASP A 131 -37.86 36.82 -11.41
CA ASP A 131 -38.06 36.22 -12.74
C ASP A 131 -38.89 37.13 -13.68
N PRO A 132 -38.40 37.43 -14.89
CA PRO A 132 -39.16 38.19 -15.88
C PRO A 132 -40.16 37.35 -16.71
N ASP A 133 -40.32 36.03 -16.52
CA ASP A 133 -41.08 35.17 -17.47
C ASP A 133 -42.16 34.21 -16.90
N LEU A 134 -42.64 34.36 -15.66
CA LEU A 134 -43.85 33.62 -15.21
C LEU A 134 -44.93 34.52 -14.60
N ARG A 135 -44.99 35.76 -15.09
CA ARG A 135 -46.00 36.77 -14.78
C ARG A 135 -47.25 36.67 -15.66
N ALA A 136 -47.44 35.55 -16.39
CA ALA A 136 -48.50 35.39 -17.41
C ALA A 136 -49.43 34.17 -17.24
N ARG A 137 -49.43 33.49 -16.08
CA ARG A 137 -50.29 32.32 -15.84
C ARG A 137 -51.29 32.46 -14.67
N MET A 138 -51.41 33.64 -14.07
CA MET A 138 -52.36 33.91 -12.98
C MET A 138 -53.30 35.09 -13.29
N THR A 139 -53.93 35.10 -14.46
CA THR A 139 -55.07 35.99 -14.74
C THR A 139 -56.15 35.28 -15.56
N GLY A 140 -57.31 35.06 -14.95
CA GLY A 140 -58.57 34.56 -15.54
C GLY A 140 -58.87 33.13 -15.08
N GLY A 141 -59.80 32.84 -14.17
CA GLY A 141 -61.05 33.51 -13.83
C GLY A 141 -62.23 32.74 -14.44
N ALA A 142 -63.13 32.22 -13.59
CA ALA A 142 -64.55 31.87 -13.75
C ALA A 142 -65.08 31.58 -15.19
N GLY A 143 -65.74 30.45 -15.47
CA GLY A 143 -67.08 30.12 -14.98
C GLY A 143 -68.14 30.44 -16.05
N ASN A 144 -69.09 29.50 -16.26
CA ASN A 144 -70.29 29.54 -17.12
C ASN A 144 -69.98 29.42 -18.64
N GLU A 145 -70.62 28.56 -19.44
CA GLU A 145 -71.97 27.98 -19.46
C GLU A 145 -71.97 26.49 -19.84
#